data_AF-A0A955CAJ3-F1
#
_entry.id   AF-A0A955CAJ3-F1
#
_cell.length_a   1.000
_cell.length_b   1.000
_cell.length_c   1.000
_cell.angle_alpha   90.00
_cell.angle_beta   90.00
_cell.angle_gamma   90.00
#
_symmetry.space_group_name_H-M   'P 1'
#
loop_
_entity.id
_entity.type
_entity.pdbx_description
1 polymer ?
#
loop_
_entity_poly.entity_id
_entity_poly.type
_entity_poly.pdbx_seq_one_letter_code
_entity_poly.pdbx_strand_id
1 'polypeptide(L)'
;MISWSYYGEKGTEYLLGRAAILPYKFLFVIAIFAGCTFSQFKPVYNFSDAMTGLTVFCNLPACLLLLPTLIRAANHYFKRLDSGEMKPLR
;
A
#
# COMPACT_ATOMS: atom_id res chain seq x y z
N MET A 1 10.13 4.75 -7.06
CA MET A 1 8.87 5.06 -7.77
C MET A 1 8.10 3.82 -8.25
N ILE A 2 8.76 2.71 -8.58
CA ILE A 2 8.08 1.48 -9.08
C ILE A 2 7.09 0.91 -8.05
N SER A 3 7.50 0.79 -6.78
CA SER A 3 6.60 0.30 -5.72
C SER A 3 5.35 1.17 -5.58
N TRP A 4 5.51 2.49 -5.58
CA TRP A 4 4.40 3.46 -5.47
C TRP A 4 3.47 3.44 -6.69
N SER A 5 4.03 3.25 -7.89
CA SER A 5 3.23 3.06 -9.12
C SER A 5 2.37 1.80 -9.04
N TYR A 6 2.93 0.70 -8.52
CA TYR A 6 2.21 -0.56 -8.34
C TYR A 6 1.09 -0.46 -7.29
N TYR A 7 1.35 0.18 -6.16
CA TYR A 7 0.31 0.42 -5.15
C TYR A 7 -0.85 1.24 -5.71
N GLY A 8 -0.56 2.29 -6.48
CA GLY A 8 -1.59 3.12 -7.09
C GLY A 8 -2.35 2.44 -8.24
N GLU A 9 -1.69 1.58 -9.02
CA GLU A 9 -2.33 0.73 -10.03
C GLU A 9 -3.32 -0.23 -9.36
N LYS A 10 -2.92 -0.88 -8.26
CA LYS A 10 -3.80 -1.78 -7.51
C LYS A 10 -4.96 -1.05 -6.81
N GLY A 11 -4.72 0.14 -6.27
CA GLY A 11 -5.78 0.97 -5.70
C GLY A 11 -6.83 1.38 -6.75
N THR A 12 -6.36 1.73 -7.95
CA THR A 12 -7.23 2.12 -9.06
C THR A 12 -7.98 0.92 -9.64
N GLU A 13 -7.33 -0.25 -9.76
CA GLU A 13 -7.98 -1.51 -10.14
C GLU A 13 -9.10 -1.87 -9.14
N TYR A 14 -8.88 -1.66 -7.85
CA TYR A 14 -9.88 -1.93 -6.81
C TYR A 14 -11.09 -0.98 -6.88
N LEU A 15 -10.88 0.31 -7.20
CA LEU A 15 -11.94 1.33 -7.23
C LEU A 15 -12.70 1.40 -8.56
N LEU A 16 -12.02 1.21 -9.68
CA LEU A 16 -12.55 1.48 -11.03
C LEU A 16 -12.46 0.27 -11.97
N GLY A 17 -11.92 -0.85 -11.50
CA GLY A 17 -11.76 -2.09 -12.28
C GLY A 17 -10.54 -2.09 -13.22
N ARG A 18 -10.32 -3.23 -13.88
CA ARG A 18 -9.14 -3.47 -14.75
C ARG A 18 -9.00 -2.52 -15.94
N ALA A 19 -10.11 -1.93 -16.41
CA ALA A 19 -10.09 -1.01 -17.55
C ALA A 19 -9.38 0.33 -17.23
N ALA A 20 -9.26 0.71 -15.96
CA ALA A 20 -8.69 1.98 -15.54
C ALA A 20 -7.16 1.96 -15.37
N ILE A 21 -6.50 0.81 -15.59
CA ILE A 21 -5.05 0.66 -15.42
C ILE A 21 -4.26 1.48 -16.44
N LEU A 22 -4.67 1.46 -17.71
CA LEU A 22 -4.00 2.20 -18.80
C LEU A 22 -4.07 3.73 -18.62
N PRO A 23 -5.24 4.35 -18.35
CA PRO A 23 -5.30 5.79 -18.12
C PRO A 23 -4.52 6.20 -16.86
N TYR A 24 -4.50 5.37 -15.82
CA TYR A 24 -3.69 5.62 -14.61
C TYR A 24 -2.19 5.72 -14.92
N LYS A 25 -1.66 4.80 -15.75
CA LYS A 25 -0.25 4.81 -16.15
C LYS A 25 0.13 6.07 -16.92
N PHE A 26 -0.72 6.54 -17.83
CA PHE A 26 -0.50 7.80 -18.54
C PHE A 26 -0.49 8.99 -17.58
N LEU A 27 -1.45 9.06 -16.67
CA LEU A 27 -1.55 10.14 -15.69
C LEU A 27 -0.34 10.16 -14.74
N PHE A 28 0.16 8.99 -14.34
CA PHE A 28 1.34 8.85 -13.50
C PHE A 28 2.61 9.39 -14.18
N VAL A 29 2.81 9.10 -15.47
CA VAL A 29 3.96 9.62 -16.23
C VAL A 29 3.90 11.14 -16.39
N ILE A 30 2.72 11.69 -16.68
CA ILE A 30 2.52 13.15 -16.76
C ILE A 30 2.79 13.81 -15.41
N ALA A 31 2.33 13.21 -14.32
CA ALA A 31 2.57 13.71 -12.97
C ALA A 31 4.07 13.72 -12.60
N ILE A 32 4.84 12.72 -13.02
CA ILE A 32 6.30 12.71 -12.84
C ILE A 32 6.95 13.86 -13.62
N PHE A 33 6.58 14.04 -14.89
CA PHE A 33 7.14 15.10 -15.73
C PHE A 33 6.82 16.50 -15.17
N ALA A 34 5.59 16.68 -14.71
CA ALA A 34 5.15 17.90 -14.03
C ALA A 34 5.95 18.12 -12.73
N GLY A 35 6.12 17.07 -11.92
CA GLY A 35 6.91 17.11 -10.68
C GLY A 35 8.38 17.49 -10.88
N CYS A 36 8.98 17.13 -12.02
CA CYS A 36 10.34 17.58 -12.38
C CYS A 36 10.41 19.06 -12.78
N THR A 37 9.29 19.65 -13.20
CA THR A 37 9.22 21.04 -13.68
C THR A 37 8.88 22.02 -12.56
N PHE A 38 8.23 21.57 -11.48
CA PHE A 38 7.86 22.41 -10.35
C PHE A 38 9.01 22.56 -9.34
N SER A 39 9.58 23.77 -9.22
CA SER A 39 10.64 24.09 -8.25
C SER A 39 10.14 24.30 -6.80
N GLN A 40 8.82 24.37 -6.58
CA GLN A 40 8.22 24.57 -5.26
C GLN A 40 7.76 23.25 -4.64
N PHE A 41 8.64 22.66 -3.85
CA PHE A 41 8.39 21.37 -3.21
C PHE A 41 7.40 21.42 -2.03
N LYS A 42 7.25 22.57 -1.37
CA LYS A 42 6.46 22.72 -0.13
C LYS A 42 4.99 22.27 -0.27
N PRO A 43 4.20 22.72 -1.27
CA PRO A 43 2.82 22.27 -1.42
C PRO A 43 2.71 20.79 -1.80
N VAL A 44 3.67 20.26 -2.58
CA VAL A 44 3.70 18.84 -2.98
C VAL A 44 3.95 17.94 -1.77
N TYR A 45 4.88 18.32 -0.89
CA TYR A 45 5.13 17.60 0.36
C TYR A 45 3.91 17.62 1.29
N ASN A 46 3.30 18.80 1.51
CA ASN A 46 2.10 18.89 2.34
C ASN A 46 0.95 18.04 1.81
N PHE A 47 0.78 17.98 0.50
CA PHE A 47 -0.23 17.13 -0.13
C PHE A 47 0.08 15.64 0.06
N SER A 48 1.34 15.24 -0.13
CA SER A 48 1.81 13.86 0.10
C SER A 48 1.61 13.42 1.56
N ASP A 49 1.92 14.29 2.51
CA ASP A 49 1.76 14.02 3.94
C ASP A 49 0.27 13.89 4.30
N ALA A 50 -0.59 14.73 3.74
CA ALA A 50 -2.03 14.62 3.94
C ALA A 50 -2.61 13.31 3.40
N MET A 51 -2.21 12.87 2.20
CA MET A 51 -2.65 11.59 1.63
C MET A 51 -2.16 10.38 2.42
N THR A 52 -0.91 10.42 2.88
CA THR A 52 -0.33 9.36 3.73
C THR A 52 -1.04 9.32 5.07
N GLY A 53 -1.27 10.48 5.68
CA GLY A 53 -2.03 10.61 6.93
C GLY A 53 -3.45 10.07 6.80
N LEU A 54 -4.14 10.34 5.70
CA LEU A 54 -5.49 9.80 5.44
C LEU A 54 -5.47 8.27 5.31
N THR A 55 -4.49 7.71 4.60
CA THR A 55 -4.35 6.25 4.43
C THR A 55 -4.11 5.56 5.78
N VAL A 56 -3.23 6.12 6.60
CA VAL A 56 -2.98 5.64 7.97
C VAL A 56 -4.24 5.78 8.83
N PHE A 57 -4.92 6.92 8.76
CA PHE A 57 -6.14 7.14 9.53
C PHE A 57 -7.24 6.12 9.21
N CYS A 58 -7.39 5.73 7.94
CA CYS A 58 -8.36 4.71 7.55
C CYS A 58 -7.95 3.29 7.96
N ASN A 59 -6.67 2.93 7.87
CA ASN A 59 -6.24 1.54 8.10
C ASN A 59 -5.89 1.23 9.57
N LEU A 60 -5.38 2.21 10.31
CA LEU A 60 -4.85 2.02 11.66
C LEU A 60 -5.93 1.52 12.63
N PRO A 61 -7.18 2.04 12.62
CA PRO A 61 -8.26 1.51 13.46
C PRO A 61 -8.60 0.06 13.09
N ALA A 62 -8.62 -0.27 11.80
CA ALA A 62 -8.88 -1.64 11.34
C ALA A 62 -7.79 -2.61 11.81
N CYS A 63 -6.51 -2.20 11.76
CA CYS A 63 -5.41 -2.98 12.29
C CYS A 63 -5.51 -3.18 13.81
N LEU A 64 -5.90 -2.14 14.57
CA LEU A 64 -6.13 -2.23 16.02
C LEU A 64 -7.25 -3.22 16.37
N LEU A 65 -8.32 -3.26 15.58
CA LEU A 65 -9.40 -4.23 15.77
C LEU A 65 -9.00 -5.66 15.38
N LEU A 66 -8.15 -5.82 14.37
CA LEU A 66 -7.72 -7.12 13.85
C LEU A 66 -6.51 -7.71 14.60
N LEU A 67 -5.80 -6.90 15.38
CA LEU A 67 -4.66 -7.30 16.22
C LEU A 67 -4.90 -8.59 17.05
N PRO A 68 -6.03 -8.78 17.77
CA PRO A 68 -6.27 -10.03 18.50
C PRO A 68 -6.37 -11.26 17.57
N THR A 69 -6.95 -11.11 16.38
CA THR A 69 -7.03 -12.18 15.38
C THR A 69 -5.65 -12.50 14.82
N LEU A 70 -4.86 -11.46 14.53
CA LEU A 70 -3.47 -11.61 14.07
C LEU A 70 -2.63 -12.37 15.09
N ILE A 71 -2.71 -12.01 16.37
CA ILE A 71 -1.95 -12.67 17.44
C ILE A 71 -2.33 -14.15 17.56
N ARG A 72 -3.63 -14.48 17.46
CA ARG A 72 -4.09 -15.89 17.46
C ARG A 72 -3.53 -16.66 16.26
N ALA A 73 -3.60 -16.08 15.06
CA ALA A 73 -3.08 -16.70 13.84
C ALA A 73 -1.55 -16.87 13.89
N ALA A 74 -0.82 -15.87 14.39
CA ALA A 74 0.62 -15.92 14.56
C ALA A 74 1.03 -17.02 15.55
N ASN A 75 0.41 -17.08 16.72
CA ASN A 75 0.68 -18.13 17.71
C ASN A 75 0.38 -19.53 17.16
N HIS A 76 -0.69 -19.68 16.38
CA HIS A 76 -1.00 -20.95 15.71
C HIS A 76 0.04 -21.31 14.65
N TYR A 77 0.52 -20.33 13.86
CA TYR A 77 1.57 -20.53 12.88
C TYR A 77 2.90 -20.95 13.54
N PHE A 78 3.34 -20.24 14.58
CA PHE A 78 4.58 -20.57 15.29
C PHE A 78 4.52 -21.94 15.97
N LYS A 79 3.37 -22.30 16.57
CA LYS A 79 3.17 -23.65 17.13
C LYS A 79 3.32 -24.76 16.07
N ARG A 80 2.80 -24.54 14.85
CA ARG A 80 2.92 -25.49 13.74
C ARG A 80 4.31 -25.55 13.12
N LEU A 81 5.07 -24.46 13.24
CA LEU A 81 6.47 -24.41 12.85
C LEU A 81 7.33 -25.21 13.85
N ASP A 82 7.12 -25.00 15.16
CA ASP A 82 7.84 -25.70 16.22
C ASP A 82 7.49 -27.19 16.32
N SER A 83 6.27 -27.59 15.94
CA SER A 83 5.86 -29.00 15.89
C SER A 83 6.42 -29.78 14.70
N GLY A 84 7.15 -29.13 13.80
CA GLY A 84 7.79 -29.77 12.64
C GLY A 84 6.82 -30.22 11.54
N GLU A 85 5.54 -29.83 11.60
CA GLU A 85 4.54 -30.15 10.57
C GLU A 85 4.78 -29.39 9.25
N MET A 86 5.43 -28.22 9.31
CA MET A 86 5.85 -27.47 8.12
C MET A 86 7.32 -27.79 7.81
N LYS A 87 7.56 -28.51 6.70
CA LYS A 87 8.93 -28.66 6.17
C LYS A 87 9.52 -27.26 5.95
N PRO A 88 10.74 -26.98 6.45
CA PRO A 88 11.40 -25.71 6.14
C PRO A 88 11.53 -25.63 4.61
N LEU A 89 10.90 -24.61 4.03
CA LEU A 89 11.09 -24.25 2.63
C LEU A 89 12.54 -23.81 2.49
N ARG A 90 13.39 -24.78 2.16
CA ARG A 90 14.78 -24.58 1.72
C ARG A 90 14.80 -24.18 0.26
#